data_AF-A0A957R6Q8-F1
#
_entry.id   AF-A0A957R6Q8-F1
#
_cell.length_a   1.000
_cell.length_b   1.000
_cell.length_c   1.000
_cell.angle_alpha   90.00
_cell.angle_beta   90.00
_cell.angle_gamma   90.00
#
_symmetry.space_group_name_H-M   'P 1'
#
loop_
_entity.id
_entity.type
_entity.pdbx_description
1 polymer ?
#
loop_
_entity_poly.entity_id
_entity_poly.type
_entity_poly.pdbx_seq_one_letter_code
_entity_poly.pdbx_strand_id
1 'polypeptide(L)'
;MKRITILISMIVVMVALAACGGAPAPAAVNEETAVIDVTTLPEQIDVETAVALLGRDDVVLIDVREQWEYDEGHIPGITLIP
;
A
#
# COMPACT_ATOMS: atom_id res chain seq x y z
N MET A 1 22.98 -35.50 34.97
CA MET A 1 22.58 -35.71 33.57
C MET A 1 21.23 -35.06 33.25
N LYS A 2 20.11 -35.44 33.89
CA LYS A 2 18.78 -34.83 33.65
C LYS A 2 18.70 -33.30 33.84
N ARG A 3 19.39 -32.73 34.84
CA ARG A 3 19.45 -31.27 35.06
C ARG A 3 20.19 -30.51 33.95
N ILE A 4 21.20 -31.14 33.35
CA ILE A 4 21.97 -30.58 32.23
C ILE A 4 21.13 -30.66 30.95
N THR A 5 20.40 -31.75 30.74
CA THR A 5 19.48 -31.90 29.60
C THR A 5 18.34 -30.88 29.64
N ILE A 6 17.80 -30.55 30.82
CA ILE A 6 16.77 -29.51 31.00
C ILE A 6 17.34 -28.11 30.69
N LEU A 7 18.56 -27.81 31.15
CA LEU A 7 19.22 -26.52 30.89
C LEU A 7 19.52 -26.32 29.40
N ILE A 8 20.00 -27.36 28.71
CA ILE A 8 20.25 -27.31 27.26
C ILE A 8 18.93 -27.11 26.49
N SER A 9 17.87 -27.84 26.87
CA SER A 9 16.54 -27.67 26.27
C SER A 9 16.01 -26.25 26.44
N MET A 10 16.23 -25.60 27.58
CA MET A 10 15.74 -24.25 27.84
C MET A 10 16.50 -23.19 27.04
N ILE A 11 17.81 -23.36 26.86
CA ILE A 11 18.65 -22.47 26.05
C ILE A 11 18.27 -22.55 24.57
N VAL A 12 18.01 -23.75 24.04
CA VAL A 12 17.60 -23.95 22.63
C VAL A 12 16.28 -23.25 22.34
N VAL A 13 15.32 -23.31 23.26
CA VAL A 13 14.03 -22.60 23.12
C VAL A 13 14.24 -21.09 23.09
N MET A 14 15.09 -20.53 23.95
CA MET A 14 15.36 -19.09 23.95
C MET A 14 16.01 -18.59 22.65
N VAL A 15 16.91 -19.37 22.05
CA VAL A 15 17.56 -19.01 20.77
C VAL A 15 16.55 -19.02 19.61
N ALA A 16 15.58 -19.94 19.62
CA ALA A 16 14.55 -20.01 18.59
C ALA A 16 13.60 -18.79 18.59
N LEU A 17 13.28 -18.22 19.75
CA LEU A 17 12.40 -17.03 19.82
C LEU A 17 13.10 -15.74 19.34
N ALA A 18 14.42 -15.67 19.36
CA ALA A 18 15.17 -14.49 18.91
C ALA A 18 15.29 -14.38 17.38
N ALA A 19 14.89 -15.40 16.63
CA ALA A 19 15.14 -15.51 15.18
C ALA A 19 14.07 -14.86 14.28
N CYS A 20 12.98 -14.29 14.83
CA CYS A 20 11.89 -13.72 14.03
C CYS A 20 11.96 -12.19 13.77
N GLY A 21 13.07 -11.52 14.06
CA GLY A 21 13.16 -10.05 14.01
C GLY A 21 13.82 -9.41 12.77
N GLY A 22 14.31 -10.19 11.81
CA GLY A 22 15.10 -9.70 10.68
C GLY A 22 14.30 -9.48 9.40
N ALA A 23 13.34 -8.56 9.40
CA ALA A 23 12.78 -8.06 8.14
C ALA A 23 13.71 -6.96 7.60
N PRO A 24 14.14 -6.99 6.33
CA PRO A 24 14.78 -5.83 5.72
C PRO A 24 13.80 -4.67 5.78
N ALA A 25 14.25 -3.52 6.29
CA ALA A 25 13.48 -2.29 6.20
C ALA A 25 13.09 -2.07 4.73
N PRO A 26 11.84 -1.70 4.42
CA PRO A 26 11.52 -1.29 3.07
C PRO A 26 12.49 -0.17 2.71
N ALA A 27 13.18 -0.36 1.57
CA ALA A 27 14.02 0.68 1.01
C ALA A 27 13.19 1.95 0.99
N ALA A 28 13.72 3.02 1.58
CA ALA A 28 13.16 4.35 1.46
C ALA A 28 13.06 4.64 -0.04
N VAL A 29 11.86 4.49 -0.59
CA VAL A 29 11.51 5.14 -1.83
C VAL A 29 11.65 6.62 -1.47
N ASN A 30 12.59 7.30 -2.12
CA ASN A 30 12.54 8.75 -2.16
C ASN A 30 11.19 9.08 -2.80
N GLU A 31 10.17 9.25 -1.96
CA GLU A 31 8.97 9.99 -2.30
C GLU A 31 9.39 11.44 -2.47
N GLU A 32 10.09 11.70 -3.56
CA GLU A 32 9.88 12.96 -4.23
C GLU A 32 8.46 12.85 -4.75
N THR A 33 7.50 13.23 -3.91
CA THR A 33 6.13 13.48 -4.31
C THR A 33 6.24 14.50 -5.42
N ALA A 34 6.29 14.00 -6.67
CA ALA A 34 6.26 14.86 -7.84
C ALA A 34 4.98 15.67 -7.67
N VAL A 35 5.14 16.96 -7.42
CA VAL A 35 4.01 17.85 -7.20
C VAL A 35 3.28 17.93 -8.54
N ILE A 36 2.21 17.15 -8.69
CA ILE A 36 1.38 17.18 -9.88
C ILE A 36 0.62 18.50 -9.88
N ASP A 37 0.93 19.35 -10.84
CA ASP A 37 0.17 20.56 -11.14
C ASP A 37 -1.01 20.20 -12.05
N VAL A 38 -2.18 20.10 -11.44
CA VAL A 38 -3.45 19.75 -12.10
C VAL A 38 -3.84 20.71 -13.23
N THR A 39 -3.31 21.94 -13.23
CA THR A 39 -3.63 22.94 -14.26
C THR A 39 -2.87 22.73 -15.57
N THR A 40 -1.86 21.86 -15.55
CA THR A 40 -0.97 21.60 -16.70
C THR A 40 -1.09 20.17 -17.23
N LEU A 41 -2.02 19.38 -16.70
CA LEU A 41 -2.22 18.00 -17.12
C LEU A 41 -2.76 17.93 -18.56
N PRO A 42 -2.34 16.92 -19.34
CA PRO A 42 -2.96 16.61 -20.62
C PRO A 42 -4.41 16.13 -20.42
N GLU A 43 -5.18 16.13 -21.51
CA GLU A 43 -6.57 15.63 -21.51
C GLU A 43 -6.69 14.17 -21.05
N GLN A 44 -5.68 13.35 -21.36
CA GLN A 44 -5.61 11.94 -20.98
C GLN A 44 -4.35 11.71 -20.15
N ILE A 45 -4.52 11.05 -19.01
CA ILE A 45 -3.44 10.69 -18.10
C ILE A 45 -3.28 9.18 -18.00
N ASP A 46 -2.13 8.72 -17.54
CA ASP A 46 -1.89 7.31 -17.24
C ASP A 46 -2.47 6.91 -15.86
N VAL A 47 -2.40 5.61 -15.58
CA VAL A 47 -2.95 5.02 -14.35
C VAL A 47 -2.19 5.50 -13.13
N GLU A 48 -0.86 5.60 -13.23
CA GLU A 48 0.02 6.04 -12.15
C GLU A 48 -0.31 7.48 -11.71
N THR A 49 -0.53 8.38 -12.68
CA THR A 49 -0.96 9.76 -12.42
C THR A 49 -2.34 9.79 -11.77
N ALA A 50 -3.31 9.00 -12.28
CA ALA A 50 -4.64 8.94 -11.69
C ALA A 50 -4.60 8.45 -10.24
N VAL A 51 -3.77 7.45 -9.93
CA VAL A 51 -3.55 6.94 -8.57
C VAL A 51 -2.93 8.01 -7.67
N ALA A 52 -1.96 8.76 -8.16
CA ALA A 52 -1.33 9.85 -7.41
C ALA A 52 -2.29 11.03 -7.10
N LEU A 53 -3.38 11.15 -7.86
CA LEU A 53 -4.42 12.16 -7.64
C LEU A 53 -5.53 11.70 -6.68
N LEU A 54 -5.64 10.41 -6.39
CA LEU A 54 -6.66 9.88 -5.47
C LEU A 54 -6.50 10.48 -4.07
N GLY A 55 -7.59 11.00 -3.52
CA GLY A 55 -7.64 11.51 -2.14
C GLY A 55 -7.05 12.90 -1.93
N ARG A 56 -6.63 13.60 -3.00
CA ARG A 56 -6.27 15.02 -2.91
C ARG A 56 -7.52 15.87 -2.66
N ASP A 57 -7.43 16.81 -1.72
CA ASP A 57 -8.56 17.68 -1.34
C ASP A 57 -8.98 18.66 -2.45
N ASP A 58 -8.10 18.93 -3.41
CA ASP A 58 -8.31 19.85 -4.53
C ASP A 58 -8.74 19.16 -5.83
N VAL A 59 -8.94 17.83 -5.83
CA VAL A 59 -9.28 17.04 -7.02
C VAL A 59 -10.47 16.11 -6.73
N VAL A 60 -11.40 16.03 -7.67
CA VAL A 60 -12.48 15.04 -7.65
C VAL A 60 -12.31 14.12 -8.85
N LEU A 61 -12.18 12.81 -8.59
CA LEU A 61 -12.25 11.80 -9.63
C LEU A 61 -13.70 11.30 -9.73
N ILE A 62 -14.19 11.16 -10.96
CA ILE A 62 -15.58 10.79 -11.28
C ILE A 62 -15.56 9.60 -12.24
N ASP A 63 -16.40 8.61 -11.97
CA ASP A 63 -16.68 7.53 -12.90
C ASP A 63 -17.89 7.93 -13.76
N VAL A 64 -17.72 7.94 -15.08
CA VAL A 64 -18.75 8.35 -16.07
C VAL A 64 -19.29 7.16 -16.87
N ARG A 65 -19.01 5.93 -16.42
CA ARG A 65 -19.49 4.69 -17.01
C ARG A 65 -20.96 4.43 -16.66
N GLU A 66 -21.53 3.36 -17.22
CA GLU A 66 -22.87 2.92 -16.87
C GLU A 66 -22.92 2.26 -15.47
N GLN A 67 -24.09 2.29 -14.82
CA GLN A 67 -24.27 1.77 -13.45
C GLN A 67 -23.82 0.31 -13.30
N TRP A 68 -24.13 -0.54 -14.28
CA TRP A 68 -23.77 -1.96 -14.20
C TRP A 68 -22.25 -2.19 -14.23
N GLU A 69 -21.49 -1.36 -14.96
CA GLU A 69 -20.03 -1.43 -15.01
C GLU A 69 -19.41 -1.00 -13.67
N TYR A 70 -20.00 0.02 -13.04
CA TYR A 70 -19.61 0.48 -11.72
C TYR A 70 -19.88 -0.58 -10.66
N ASP A 71 -21.06 -1.22 -10.71
CA ASP A 71 -21.49 -2.25 -9.75
C ASP A 71 -20.64 -3.53 -9.85
N GLU A 72 -20.17 -3.89 -11.05
CA GLU A 72 -19.23 -5.01 -11.26
C GLU A 72 -17.83 -4.73 -10.69
N GLY A 73 -17.43 -3.45 -10.63
CA GLY A 73 -16.17 -3.03 -10.02
C GLY A 73 -15.80 -1.59 -10.34
N HIS A 74 -15.31 -0.87 -9.33
CA HIS A 74 -14.89 0.51 -9.46
C HIS A 74 -13.73 0.84 -8.51
N ILE A 75 -13.06 1.96 -8.78
CA ILE A 75 -12.02 2.48 -7.90
C ILE A 75 -12.68 2.96 -6.60
N PRO A 76 -12.22 2.51 -5.42
CA PRO A 76 -12.83 2.90 -4.15
C PRO A 76 -12.83 4.41 -3.92
N GLY A 77 -13.95 4.94 -3.41
CA GLY A 77 -14.09 6.35 -3.06
C GLY A 77 -14.43 7.29 -4.23
N ILE A 78 -14.54 6.76 -5.44
CA ILE A 78 -14.97 7.53 -6.62
C ILE A 78 -16.50 7.66 -6.63
N THR A 79 -17.00 8.78 -7.15
CA THR A 79 -18.45 9.00 -7.34
C THR A 79 -18.85 8.68 -8.78
N LEU A 80 -19.90 7.89 -8.95
CA LEU A 80 -20.52 7.62 -10.25
C LEU A 80 -21.44 8.77 -10.67
N ILE A 81 -21.28 9.28 -11.89
CA ILE A 81 -22.21 10.21 -12.54
C ILE A 81 -22.51 9.67 -13.96
N PRO A 82 -23.62 8.93 -14.12
CA PRO A 82 -24.02 8.37 -15.41
C PRO A 82 -24.67 9.41 -16.34
#